data_AF-A0A7N2R7Z5-F1
#
_entry.id   AF-A0A7N2R7Z5-F1
#
_cell.length_a   1.000
_cell.length_b   1.000
_cell.length_c   1.000
_cell.angle_alpha   90.00
_cell.angle_beta   90.00
_cell.angle_gamma   90.00
#
_symmetry.space_group_name_H-M   'P 1'
#
loop_
_entity.id
_entity.type
_entity.pdbx_description
1 polymer ?
#
loop_
_entity_poly.entity_id
_entity_poly.type
_entity_poly.pdbx_seq_one_letter_code
_entity_poly.pdbx_strand_id
1 'polypeptide(L)'
;MGMVLGKISVETPKYKVIQALADYEIRMYAPSVIAEVTYDPTQFKGNKDGGFTVLANYIGALGNPQNTKPEKIAMTAPVITKAPESSAEKIAMTAPVVTKAGGDEESKRVTMQFLLPEKYQKAEEAPKPVDERVVIREEGERKYGVVKFGGVATEEVVKEKVEKLKQSLERDGYKIIGEFLLARYNPPWTLPPFRTNEVMIPIE
;
A
#
# COMPACT_ATOMS: atom_id res chain seq x y z
N MET A 1 -25.76 0.53 0.93
CA MET A 1 -25.61 -0.89 1.33
C MET A 1 -24.46 -1.62 0.61
N GLY A 2 -24.10 -1.26 -0.63
CA GLY A 2 -23.07 -1.99 -1.40
C GLY A 2 -21.65 -2.00 -0.79
N MET A 3 -21.16 -0.89 -0.20
CA MET A 3 -19.80 -0.87 0.38
C MET A 3 -19.65 -1.79 1.59
N VAL A 4 -20.71 -1.97 2.39
CA VAL A 4 -20.71 -2.90 3.54
C VAL A 4 -20.48 -4.35 3.07
N LEU A 5 -20.97 -4.66 1.86
CA LEU A 5 -20.82 -5.95 1.18
C LEU A 5 -19.64 -5.97 0.19
N GLY A 6 -18.65 -5.09 0.35
CA GLY A 6 -17.39 -5.15 -0.40
C GLY A 6 -17.36 -4.42 -1.74
N LYS A 7 -18.45 -3.75 -2.15
CA LYS A 7 -18.47 -2.99 -3.41
C LYS A 7 -17.42 -1.87 -3.39
N ILE A 8 -16.50 -1.92 -4.35
CA ILE A 8 -15.56 -0.83 -4.66
C ILE A 8 -16.26 0.10 -5.65
N SER A 9 -16.44 1.37 -5.28
CA SER A 9 -17.17 2.37 -6.09
C SER A 9 -16.37 3.65 -6.35
N VAL A 10 -15.13 3.68 -5.88
CA VAL A 10 -14.17 4.76 -6.13
C VAL A 10 -13.27 4.37 -7.28
N GLU A 11 -12.57 5.36 -7.84
CA GLU A 11 -11.59 5.12 -8.88
C GLU A 11 -10.47 4.18 -8.39
N THR A 12 -10.00 3.31 -9.29
CA THR A 12 -8.92 2.36 -9.04
C THR A 12 -7.84 2.49 -10.10
N PRO A 13 -6.57 2.17 -9.78
CA PRO A 13 -5.49 2.21 -10.77
C PRO A 13 -5.83 1.41 -12.02
N LYS A 14 -5.49 1.97 -13.18
CA LYS A 14 -5.59 1.25 -14.45
C LYS A 14 -4.42 0.28 -14.57
N TYR A 15 -4.72 -0.96 -14.91
CA TYR A 15 -3.72 -1.98 -15.21
C TYR A 15 -4.19 -2.89 -16.33
N LYS A 16 -3.22 -3.56 -16.97
CA LYS A 16 -3.44 -4.66 -17.89
C LYS A 16 -2.98 -5.96 -17.23
N VAL A 17 -3.83 -6.98 -17.23
CA VAL A 17 -3.42 -8.33 -16.87
C VAL A 17 -2.58 -8.88 -18.03
N ILE A 18 -1.29 -9.10 -17.78
CA ILE A 18 -0.34 -9.69 -18.73
C ILE A 18 -0.48 -11.21 -18.71
N GLN A 19 -0.65 -11.79 -17.52
CA GLN A 19 -0.84 -13.21 -17.34
C GLN A 19 -1.72 -13.47 -16.11
N ALA A 20 -2.64 -14.42 -16.23
CA ALA A 20 -3.44 -14.91 -15.11
C ALA A 20 -3.07 -16.37 -14.87
N LEU A 21 -2.59 -16.67 -13.66
CA LEU A 21 -2.29 -18.03 -13.21
C LEU A 21 -3.33 -18.47 -12.18
N ALA A 22 -3.21 -19.71 -11.70
CA ALA A 22 -4.15 -20.27 -10.73
C ALA A 22 -4.08 -19.57 -9.36
N ASP A 23 -2.90 -19.09 -8.99
CA ASP A 23 -2.51 -18.59 -7.67
C ASP A 23 -2.27 -17.08 -7.62
N TYR A 24 -1.92 -16.43 -8.75
CA TYR A 24 -1.67 -14.99 -8.84
C TYR A 24 -1.83 -14.46 -10.27
N GLU A 25 -1.79 -13.14 -10.43
CA GLU A 25 -1.77 -12.45 -11.72
C GLU A 25 -0.49 -11.65 -11.90
N ILE A 26 0.00 -11.54 -13.14
CA ILE A 26 0.96 -10.53 -13.54
C ILE A 26 0.22 -9.34 -14.14
N ARG A 27 0.41 -8.17 -13.55
CA ARG A 27 -0.27 -6.93 -13.95
C ARG A 27 0.74 -5.86 -14.29
N MET A 28 0.49 -5.15 -15.39
CA MET A 28 1.20 -3.93 -15.77
C MET A 28 0.32 -2.72 -15.43
N TYR A 29 0.80 -1.87 -14.53
CA TYR A 29 0.11 -0.67 -14.07
C TYR A 29 0.59 0.55 -14.86
N ALA A 30 -0.37 1.38 -15.27
CA ALA A 30 -0.07 2.64 -15.92
C ALA A 30 0.63 3.61 -14.96
N PRO A 31 1.34 4.63 -15.49
CA PRO A 31 1.84 5.74 -14.68
C PRO A 31 0.73 6.38 -13.85
N SER A 32 1.05 6.81 -12.63
CA SER A 32 0.10 7.47 -11.73
C SER A 32 0.79 8.45 -10.81
N VAL A 33 0.05 9.44 -10.33
CA VAL A 33 0.50 10.33 -9.25
C VAL A 33 -0.02 9.78 -7.92
N ILE A 34 0.85 9.78 -6.92
CA ILE A 34 0.52 9.35 -5.56
C ILE A 34 0.80 10.47 -4.55
N ALA A 35 0.09 10.44 -3.43
CA ALA A 35 0.49 11.14 -2.22
C ALA A 35 0.90 10.10 -1.17
N GLU A 36 2.08 10.27 -0.59
CA GLU A 36 2.61 9.36 0.42
C GLU A 36 3.05 10.07 1.70
N VAL A 37 3.02 9.31 2.79
CA VAL A 37 3.55 9.74 4.09
C VAL A 37 4.33 8.60 4.71
N THR A 38 5.56 8.89 5.15
CA THR A 38 6.38 7.98 5.94
C THR A 38 6.32 8.41 7.39
N TYR A 39 5.99 7.50 8.29
CA TYR A 39 5.81 7.81 9.71
C TYR A 39 6.21 6.63 10.60
N ASP A 40 6.48 6.91 11.87
CA ASP A 40 6.69 5.88 12.88
C ASP A 40 5.34 5.54 13.55
N PRO A 41 4.84 4.29 13.48
CA PRO A 41 3.61 3.88 14.15
C PRO A 41 3.59 4.16 15.66
N THR A 42 4.74 4.17 16.34
CA THR A 42 4.82 4.46 17.79
C THR A 42 4.31 5.87 18.12
N GLN A 43 4.53 6.83 17.22
CA GLN A 43 4.05 8.22 17.33
C GLN A 43 2.52 8.32 17.35
N PHE A 44 1.84 7.28 16.85
CA PHE A 44 0.38 7.18 16.83
C PHE A 44 -0.15 6.14 17.82
N LYS A 45 0.54 5.91 18.94
CA LYS A 45 0.18 4.88 19.94
C LYS A 45 0.09 3.48 19.33
N GLY A 46 0.91 3.18 18.33
CA GLY A 46 0.89 1.92 17.58
C GLY A 46 -0.20 1.83 16.50
N ASN A 47 -0.95 2.91 16.25
CA ASN A 47 -1.97 2.91 15.20
C ASN A 47 -1.32 2.92 13.80
N LYS A 48 -1.42 1.77 13.11
CA LYS A 48 -0.94 1.55 11.74
C LYS A 48 -1.73 2.30 10.67
N ASP A 49 -2.79 3.02 11.05
CA ASP A 49 -3.56 3.90 10.18
C ASP A 49 -3.32 5.38 10.55
N GLY A 50 -2.28 5.71 11.35
CA GLY A 50 -1.87 7.10 11.62
C GLY A 50 -1.60 7.89 10.35
N GLY A 51 -0.89 7.28 9.39
CA GLY A 51 -0.66 7.85 8.06
C GLY A 51 -1.92 8.07 7.23
N PHE A 52 -2.97 7.26 7.44
CA PHE A 52 -4.24 7.41 6.71
C PHE A 52 -4.86 8.76 7.04
N THR A 53 -4.87 9.15 8.32
CA THR A 53 -5.46 10.41 8.75
C THR A 53 -4.76 11.61 8.11
N VAL A 54 -3.43 11.57 8.01
CA VAL A 54 -2.63 12.63 7.39
C VAL A 54 -2.99 12.78 5.90
N LEU A 55 -3.03 11.67 5.16
CA LEU A 55 -3.41 11.68 3.74
C LEU A 55 -4.89 12.05 3.54
N ALA A 56 -5.78 11.60 4.42
CA ALA A 56 -7.21 11.90 4.37
C ALA A 56 -7.51 13.39 4.64
N ASN A 57 -6.73 14.04 5.50
CA ASN A 57 -6.78 15.49 5.69
C ASN A 57 -6.30 16.23 4.45
N TYR A 58 -5.20 15.79 3.83
CA TYR A 58 -4.68 16.37 2.59
C TYR A 58 -5.75 16.38 1.48
N ILE A 59 -6.42 15.25 1.22
CA ILE A 59 -7.44 15.17 0.16
C ILE A 59 -8.79 15.79 0.55
N GLY A 60 -9.00 16.12 1.84
CA GLY A 60 -10.27 16.65 2.36
C GLY A 60 -11.36 15.59 2.58
N ALA A 61 -10.99 14.33 2.79
CA ALA A 61 -11.92 13.24 3.09
C ALA A 61 -12.50 13.33 4.52
N LEU A 62 -11.78 13.95 5.45
CA LEU A 62 -12.22 14.15 6.85
C LEU A 62 -12.74 15.57 7.14
N GLY A 63 -12.88 16.42 6.12
CA GLY A 63 -13.34 17.80 6.31
C GLY A 63 -12.87 18.75 5.20
N ASN A 64 -12.31 19.89 5.62
CA ASN A 64 -11.70 20.84 4.68
C ASN A 64 -10.32 20.30 4.25
N PRO A 65 -10.01 20.33 2.94
CA PRO A 65 -8.73 19.85 2.43
C PRO A 65 -7.57 20.68 2.97
N GLN A 66 -6.50 19.98 3.38
CA GLN A 66 -5.27 20.57 3.90
C GLN A 66 -4.20 20.64 2.81
N ASN A 67 -4.48 21.47 1.80
CA ASN A 67 -3.60 21.76 0.69
C ASN A 67 -3.61 23.27 0.39
N THR A 68 -2.59 23.74 -0.31
CA THR A 68 -2.33 25.16 -0.58
C THR A 68 -3.42 25.84 -1.42
N LYS A 69 -4.15 25.05 -2.21
CA LYS A 69 -5.38 25.43 -2.88
C LYS A 69 -6.46 24.53 -2.30
N PRO A 70 -7.39 25.01 -1.43
CA PRO A 70 -8.34 24.19 -0.66
C PRO A 70 -9.35 23.45 -1.55
N GLU A 71 -8.84 22.57 -2.39
CA GLU A 71 -9.51 21.78 -3.40
C GLU A 71 -9.67 20.36 -2.84
N LYS A 72 -10.90 19.87 -2.88
CA LYS A 72 -11.16 18.47 -2.52
C LYS A 72 -10.67 17.55 -3.63
N ILE A 73 -9.88 16.57 -3.22
CA ILE A 73 -9.41 15.52 -4.10
C ILE A 73 -10.30 14.29 -3.87
N ALA A 74 -10.82 13.71 -4.96
CA ALA A 74 -11.65 12.52 -4.86
C ALA A 74 -10.84 11.36 -4.27
N MET A 75 -11.44 10.62 -3.34
CA MET A 75 -10.82 9.43 -2.76
C MET A 75 -10.77 8.31 -3.82
N THR A 76 -9.66 7.58 -3.84
CA THR A 76 -9.44 6.42 -4.71
C THR A 76 -9.24 5.17 -3.86
N ALA A 77 -9.20 4.01 -4.49
CA ALA A 77 -8.77 2.77 -3.89
C ALA A 77 -7.72 2.10 -4.79
N PRO A 78 -6.78 1.31 -4.26
CA PRO A 78 -6.61 0.95 -2.85
C PRO A 78 -5.82 2.00 -2.05
N VAL A 79 -5.89 1.88 -0.71
CA VAL A 79 -4.85 2.44 0.16
C VAL A 79 -3.68 1.47 0.17
N ILE A 80 -2.49 1.96 -0.18
CA ILE A 80 -1.27 1.15 -0.25
C ILE A 80 -0.46 1.35 1.02
N THR A 81 0.07 0.26 1.57
CA THR A 81 1.04 0.28 2.66
C THR A 81 2.29 -0.46 2.22
N LYS A 82 3.44 0.23 2.27
CA LYS A 82 4.78 -0.34 2.04
C LYS A 82 5.31 -0.88 3.37
N ALA A 83 5.84 -2.09 3.34
CA ALA A 83 6.47 -2.68 4.52
C ALA A 83 7.73 -1.89 4.93
N PRO A 84 8.06 -1.81 6.24
CA PRO A 84 9.34 -1.27 6.69
C PRO A 84 10.50 -2.11 6.14
N GLU A 85 11.58 -1.45 5.72
CA GLU A 85 12.78 -2.10 5.14
C GLU A 85 13.39 -3.18 6.05
N SER A 86 13.28 -3.04 7.38
CA SER A 86 13.74 -4.02 8.38
C SER A 86 12.98 -5.37 8.35
N SER A 87 11.88 -5.49 7.60
CA SER A 87 11.20 -6.79 7.44
C SER A 87 11.90 -7.75 6.48
N ALA A 88 12.80 -7.24 5.63
CA ALA A 88 13.64 -8.07 4.77
C ALA A 88 14.75 -8.79 5.56
N GLU A 89 15.32 -8.16 6.59
CA GLU A 89 16.40 -8.76 7.39
C GLU A 89 15.94 -9.92 8.27
N LYS A 90 14.68 -9.96 8.71
CA LYS A 90 14.16 -11.11 9.47
C LYS A 90 13.83 -12.33 8.61
N ILE A 91 13.97 -12.23 7.28
CA ILE A 91 13.80 -13.34 6.33
C ILE A 91 15.17 -13.84 5.83
N ALA A 92 16.28 -13.29 6.35
CA ALA A 92 17.60 -13.89 6.20
C ALA A 92 17.79 -15.03 7.22
N MET A 93 17.39 -16.24 6.83
CA MET A 93 17.97 -17.56 7.12
C MET A 93 18.56 -17.88 8.52
N THR A 94 17.98 -18.92 9.14
CA THR A 94 18.65 -20.01 9.90
C THR A 94 20.04 -19.73 10.52
N ALA A 95 20.09 -19.33 11.79
CA ALA A 95 21.06 -19.76 12.82
C ALA A 95 20.74 -19.08 14.17
N PRO A 96 20.94 -19.73 15.33
CA PRO A 96 20.58 -19.15 16.61
C PRO A 96 21.66 -18.15 17.05
N VAL A 97 21.30 -16.88 17.20
CA VAL A 97 22.17 -15.93 17.89
C VAL A 97 21.36 -15.21 18.96
N VAL A 98 21.70 -15.53 20.21
CA VAL A 98 21.31 -14.78 21.41
C VAL A 98 21.81 -13.34 21.25
N THR A 99 20.91 -12.36 21.29
CA THR A 99 21.29 -10.95 21.50
C THR A 99 20.48 -10.35 22.64
N LYS A 100 21.25 -9.78 23.57
CA LYS A 100 20.84 -9.07 24.78
C LYS A 100 19.86 -7.94 24.45
N ALA A 101 18.94 -7.72 25.39
CA ALA A 101 18.26 -6.44 25.54
C ALA A 101 19.31 -5.32 25.73
N GLY A 102 19.25 -4.30 24.87
CA GLY A 102 20.03 -3.06 24.98
C GLY A 102 20.68 -2.65 23.66
N GLY A 103 20.04 -1.74 22.93
CA GLY A 103 20.58 -1.08 21.73
C GLY A 103 19.46 -0.68 20.77
N ASP A 104 19.03 0.57 20.88
CA ASP A 104 18.21 1.37 19.95
C ASP A 104 16.99 0.69 19.31
N GLU A 105 15.79 1.07 19.77
CA GLU A 105 14.53 0.81 19.06
C GLU A 105 14.54 1.52 17.71
N GLU A 106 15.09 0.86 16.70
CA GLU A 106 15.08 1.31 15.31
C GLU A 106 13.61 1.41 14.87
N SER A 107 13.10 2.64 14.86
CA SER A 107 11.72 2.97 14.51
C SER A 107 11.35 2.31 13.18
N LYS A 108 10.47 1.30 13.20
CA LYS A 108 9.97 0.65 11.98
C LYS A 108 9.06 1.63 11.23
N ARG A 109 9.66 2.52 10.45
CA ARG A 109 8.92 3.51 9.66
C ARG A 109 8.06 2.81 8.62
N VAL A 110 6.80 3.20 8.54
CA VAL A 110 5.83 2.68 7.58
C VAL A 110 5.51 3.78 6.59
N THR A 111 5.42 3.43 5.30
CA THR A 111 4.99 4.37 4.26
C THR A 111 3.59 3.99 3.79
N MET A 112 2.67 4.94 3.86
CA MET A 112 1.32 4.80 3.33
C MET A 112 1.16 5.68 2.09
N GLN A 113 0.41 5.19 1.10
CA GLN A 113 0.20 5.91 -0.16
C GLN A 113 -1.27 5.90 -0.56
N PHE A 114 -1.74 7.05 -1.04
CA PHE A 114 -3.00 7.19 -1.77
C PHE A 114 -2.67 7.44 -3.24
N LEU A 115 -3.37 6.75 -4.14
CA LEU A 115 -3.38 7.14 -5.54
C LEU A 115 -4.20 8.41 -5.69
N LEU A 116 -3.69 9.38 -6.44
CA LEU A 116 -4.49 10.52 -6.83
C LEU A 116 -5.35 10.14 -8.06
N PRO A 117 -6.53 10.77 -8.23
CA PRO A 117 -7.38 10.53 -9.40
C PRO A 117 -6.65 10.76 -10.73
N GLU A 118 -7.04 10.05 -11.77
CA GLU A 118 -6.43 10.05 -13.12
C GLU A 118 -6.36 11.44 -13.78
N LYS A 119 -7.13 12.40 -13.27
CA LYS A 119 -7.03 13.81 -13.70
C LYS A 119 -5.67 14.45 -13.36
N TYR A 120 -4.91 13.89 -12.42
CA TYR A 120 -3.55 14.30 -12.07
C TYR A 120 -2.57 13.33 -12.73
N GLN A 121 -1.95 13.76 -13.83
CA GLN A 121 -0.94 12.99 -14.55
C GLN A 121 0.48 13.35 -14.11
N LYS A 122 0.65 14.56 -13.57
CA LYS A 122 1.91 15.06 -13.00
C LYS A 122 1.76 15.51 -11.56
N ALA A 123 2.83 15.40 -10.78
CA ALA A 123 2.83 15.80 -9.37
C ALA A 123 2.52 17.29 -9.18
N GLU A 124 2.93 18.13 -10.14
CA GLU A 124 2.72 19.58 -10.10
C GLU A 124 1.26 20.00 -10.32
N GLU A 125 0.44 19.14 -10.92
CA GLU A 125 -0.99 19.39 -11.15
C GLU A 125 -1.80 19.21 -9.87
N ALA A 126 -1.32 18.38 -8.95
CA ALA A 126 -1.96 18.15 -7.67
C ALA A 126 -1.76 19.35 -6.72
N PRO A 127 -2.80 19.75 -5.95
CA PRO A 127 -2.66 20.79 -4.93
C PRO A 127 -1.52 20.45 -3.97
N LYS A 128 -0.58 21.38 -3.73
CA LYS A 128 0.54 21.09 -2.81
C LYS A 128 0.01 20.88 -1.39
N PRO A 129 0.47 19.88 -0.64
CA PRO A 129 0.07 19.68 0.75
C PRO A 129 0.58 20.83 1.62
N VAL A 130 -0.14 21.13 2.70
CA VAL A 130 0.35 22.05 3.75
C VAL A 130 1.21 21.35 4.80
N ASP A 131 1.00 20.04 4.96
CA ASP A 131 1.78 19.19 5.86
C ASP A 131 3.01 18.66 5.12
N GLU A 132 4.20 19.06 5.56
CA GLU A 132 5.48 18.69 4.92
C GLU A 132 5.77 17.19 4.95
N ARG A 133 5.06 16.41 5.79
CA ARG A 133 5.18 14.95 5.82
C ARG A 133 4.54 14.28 4.61
N VAL A 134 3.62 14.98 3.92
CA VAL A 134 2.97 14.48 2.72
C VAL A 134 3.83 14.85 1.52
N VAL A 135 4.25 13.84 0.77
CA VAL A 135 5.05 13.99 -0.44
C VAL A 135 4.22 13.50 -1.63
N ILE A 136 4.14 14.31 -2.67
CA ILE A 136 3.53 13.92 -3.94
C ILE A 136 4.62 13.34 -4.84
N ARG A 137 4.40 12.15 -5.39
CA ARG A 137 5.34 11.50 -6.31
C ARG A 137 4.65 11.03 -7.57
N GLU A 138 5.40 11.03 -8.66
CA GLU A 138 5.04 10.34 -9.89
C GLU A 138 5.63 8.94 -9.84
N GLU A 139 4.81 7.94 -10.12
CA GLU A 139 5.26 6.57 -10.31
C GLU A 139 5.00 6.19 -11.77
N GLY A 140 6.04 5.75 -12.46
CA GLY A 140 5.97 5.36 -13.86
C GLY A 140 5.21 4.04 -14.08
N GLU A 141 5.36 3.48 -15.28
CA GLU A 141 4.85 2.14 -15.56
C GLU A 141 5.53 1.12 -14.63
N ARG A 142 4.73 0.22 -14.05
CA ARG A 142 5.21 -0.76 -13.06
C ARG A 142 4.57 -2.11 -13.28
N LYS A 143 5.37 -3.16 -13.11
CA LYS A 143 4.96 -4.55 -13.26
C LYS A 143 4.95 -5.23 -11.90
N TYR A 144 3.85 -5.91 -11.59
CA TYR A 144 3.65 -6.58 -10.31
C TYR A 144 3.14 -8.00 -10.51
N GLY A 145 3.66 -8.92 -9.69
CA GLY A 145 2.91 -10.12 -9.31
C GLY A 145 1.88 -9.75 -8.24
N VAL A 146 0.64 -10.18 -8.38
CA VAL A 146 -0.47 -9.78 -7.52
C VAL A 146 -1.30 -10.98 -7.09
N VAL A 147 -1.47 -11.14 -5.77
CA VAL A 147 -2.41 -12.09 -5.19
C VAL A 147 -3.54 -11.36 -4.48
N LYS A 148 -4.78 -11.69 -4.84
CA LYS A 148 -5.99 -11.14 -4.22
C LYS A 148 -6.52 -12.08 -3.15
N PHE A 149 -6.97 -11.52 -2.02
CA PHE A 149 -7.55 -12.30 -0.92
C PHE A 149 -8.62 -11.52 -0.16
N GLY A 150 -9.55 -12.27 0.44
CA GLY A 150 -10.60 -11.73 1.31
C GLY A 150 -10.21 -11.73 2.78
N GLY A 151 -11.05 -11.13 3.63
CA GLY A 151 -10.87 -11.17 5.08
C GLY A 151 -10.11 -9.99 5.68
N VAL A 152 -9.63 -10.16 6.91
CA VAL A 152 -8.78 -9.19 7.60
C VAL A 152 -7.32 -9.43 7.21
N ALA A 153 -6.64 -8.38 6.75
CA ALA A 153 -5.20 -8.42 6.47
C ALA A 153 -4.39 -8.26 7.77
N THR A 154 -4.36 -9.31 8.59
CA THR A 154 -3.44 -9.36 9.76
C THR A 154 -2.01 -9.57 9.31
N GLU A 155 -1.02 -9.34 10.18
CA GLU A 155 0.40 -9.51 9.82
C GLU A 155 0.70 -10.94 9.37
N GLU A 156 0.11 -11.93 10.04
CA GLU A 156 0.30 -13.36 9.76
C GLU A 156 -0.27 -13.73 8.40
N VAL A 157 -1.49 -13.28 8.09
CA VAL A 157 -2.14 -13.53 6.79
C VAL A 157 -1.35 -12.87 5.68
N VAL A 158 -0.93 -11.60 5.86
CA VAL A 158 -0.15 -10.88 4.85
C VAL A 158 1.19 -11.58 4.63
N LYS A 159 1.89 -11.99 5.70
CA LYS A 159 3.16 -12.71 5.60
C LYS A 159 3.00 -14.02 4.82
N GLU A 160 1.97 -14.82 5.13
CA GLU A 160 1.68 -16.06 4.41
C GLU A 160 1.45 -15.81 2.91
N LYS A 161 0.68 -14.77 2.55
CA LYS A 161 0.43 -14.41 1.15
C LYS A 161 1.67 -13.92 0.43
N VAL A 162 2.52 -13.13 1.09
CA VAL A 162 3.81 -12.67 0.55
C VAL A 162 4.72 -13.85 0.28
N GLU A 163 4.93 -14.74 1.24
CA GLU A 163 5.82 -15.90 1.09
C GLU A 163 5.37 -16.82 -0.05
N LYS A 164 4.07 -17.12 -0.13
CA LYS A 164 3.51 -17.93 -1.23
C LYS A 164 3.66 -17.25 -2.59
N LEU A 165 3.43 -15.95 -2.67
CA LEU A 165 3.59 -15.21 -3.92
C LEU A 165 5.05 -15.17 -4.36
N LYS A 166 6.00 -14.93 -3.44
CA LYS A 166 7.44 -14.96 -3.74
C LYS A 166 7.87 -16.31 -4.31
N GLN A 167 7.49 -17.41 -3.65
CA GLN A 167 7.80 -18.76 -4.12
C GLN A 167 7.22 -19.05 -5.51
N SER A 168 6.00 -18.58 -5.78
CA SER A 168 5.33 -18.79 -7.07
C SER A 168 5.99 -17.97 -8.18
N LEU A 169 6.37 -16.72 -7.89
CA LEU A 169 7.10 -15.86 -8.83
C LEU A 169 8.48 -16.44 -9.17
N GLU A 170 9.23 -16.90 -8.15
CA GLU A 170 10.54 -17.52 -8.33
C GLU A 170 10.46 -18.84 -9.13
N ARG A 171 9.48 -19.70 -8.78
CA ARG A 171 9.18 -20.94 -9.52
C ARG A 171 8.94 -20.67 -11.00
N ASP A 172 8.22 -19.60 -11.31
CA ASP A 172 7.81 -19.25 -12.67
C ASP A 172 8.83 -18.35 -13.38
N GLY A 173 9.98 -18.09 -12.76
CA GLY A 173 11.13 -17.40 -13.36
C GLY A 173 11.07 -15.87 -13.34
N TYR A 174 10.16 -15.27 -12.54
CA TYR A 174 10.11 -13.82 -12.38
C TYR A 174 11.11 -13.35 -11.33
N LYS A 175 11.89 -12.31 -11.66
CA LYS A 175 12.82 -11.68 -10.74
C LYS A 175 12.09 -10.60 -9.93
N ILE A 176 12.15 -10.72 -8.61
CA ILE A 176 11.63 -9.72 -7.67
C ILE A 176 12.61 -8.55 -7.58
N ILE A 177 12.11 -7.33 -7.75
CA ILE A 177 12.94 -6.10 -7.79
C ILE A 177 12.61 -5.09 -6.69
N GLY A 178 11.81 -5.48 -5.69
CA GLY A 178 11.52 -4.62 -4.56
C GLY A 178 10.63 -5.27 -3.50
N GLU A 179 10.31 -4.48 -2.48
CA GLU A 179 9.48 -4.91 -1.36
C GLU A 179 8.00 -5.07 -1.74
N PHE A 180 7.30 -5.90 -0.97
CA PHE A 180 5.88 -6.10 -1.19
C PHE A 180 5.05 -4.86 -0.80
N LEU A 181 3.92 -4.70 -1.46
CA LEU A 181 2.90 -3.71 -1.18
C LEU A 181 1.64 -4.42 -0.69
N LEU A 182 1.03 -3.90 0.38
CA LEU A 182 -0.31 -4.29 0.80
C LEU A 182 -1.32 -3.25 0.30
N ALA A 183 -2.24 -3.68 -0.55
CA ALA A 183 -3.28 -2.85 -1.12
C ALA A 183 -4.64 -3.19 -0.49
N ARG A 184 -5.23 -2.24 0.24
CA ARG A 184 -6.53 -2.41 0.93
C ARG A 184 -7.60 -1.58 0.22
N TYR A 185 -8.60 -2.23 -0.36
CA TYR A 185 -9.60 -1.56 -1.21
C TYR A 185 -10.82 -1.07 -0.46
N ASN A 186 -11.13 -1.72 0.65
CA ASN A 186 -12.38 -1.50 1.35
C ASN A 186 -12.17 -0.75 2.66
N PRO A 187 -13.11 0.13 3.03
CA PRO A 187 -13.03 0.87 4.28
C PRO A 187 -13.27 -0.03 5.50
N PRO A 188 -12.90 0.42 6.72
CA PRO A 188 -12.96 -0.39 7.94
C PRO A 188 -14.35 -0.94 8.31
N TRP A 189 -15.44 -0.28 7.90
CA TRP A 189 -16.82 -0.72 8.16
C TRP A 189 -17.31 -1.83 7.22
N THR A 190 -16.53 -2.21 6.22
CA THR A 190 -16.84 -3.34 5.33
C THR A 190 -16.74 -4.64 6.11
N LEU A 191 -17.72 -5.54 5.97
CA LEU A 191 -17.69 -6.84 6.65
C LEU A 191 -16.43 -7.62 6.24
N PRO A 192 -15.67 -8.19 7.19
CA PRO A 192 -14.38 -8.80 6.88
C PRO A 192 -14.39 -9.81 5.71
N PRO A 193 -15.35 -10.75 5.60
CA PRO A 193 -15.37 -11.72 4.50
C PRO A 193 -15.51 -11.06 3.11
N PHE A 194 -16.06 -9.85 3.03
CA PHE A 194 -16.28 -9.13 1.78
C PHE A 194 -15.22 -8.07 1.50
N ARG A 195 -14.21 -7.93 2.36
CA ARG A 195 -13.06 -7.06 2.08
C ARG A 195 -12.23 -7.66 0.96
N THR A 196 -11.70 -6.81 0.11
CA THR A 196 -10.74 -7.10 -0.93
C THR A 196 -9.39 -6.51 -0.52
N ASN A 197 -8.40 -7.38 -0.42
CA ASN A 197 -7.01 -7.01 -0.19
C ASN A 197 -6.15 -7.65 -1.27
N GLU A 198 -5.03 -7.01 -1.57
CA GLU A 198 -4.03 -7.57 -2.48
C GLU A 198 -2.64 -7.44 -1.87
N VAL A 199 -1.82 -8.47 -2.08
CA VAL A 199 -0.37 -8.37 -1.93
C VAL A 199 0.22 -8.25 -3.33
N MET A 200 1.04 -7.23 -3.54
CA MET A 200 1.69 -6.94 -4.81
C MET A 200 3.21 -6.98 -4.62
N ILE A 201 3.96 -7.61 -5.52
CA ILE A 201 5.42 -7.67 -5.47
C ILE A 201 5.98 -7.14 -6.81
N PRO A 202 6.82 -6.08 -6.81
CA PRO A 202 7.43 -5.56 -8.01
C PRO A 202 8.33 -6.61 -8.67
N ILE A 203 8.23 -6.75 -9.99
CA ILE A 203 9.02 -7.70 -10.77
C ILE A 203 9.59 -7.06 -12.05
N GLU A 204 10.66 -7.67 -12.59
CA GLU A 204 11.23 -7.36 -13.92
C GLU A 204 10.31 -7.84 -15.07
#